data_AF-A0A7R9TLF5-F1
#
_entry.id   AF-A0A7R9TLF5-F1
#
_cell.length_a   1.000
_cell.length_b   1.000
_cell.length_c   1.000
_cell.angle_alpha   90.00
_cell.angle_beta   90.00
_cell.angle_gamma   90.00
#
_symmetry.space_group_name_H-M   'P 1'
#
loop_
_entity.id
_entity.type
_entity.pdbx_description
1 polymer ?
#
loop_
_entity_poly.entity_id
_entity_poly.type
_entity_poly.pdbx_seq_one_letter_code
_entity_poly.pdbx_strand_id
1 'polypeptide(L)'
;TRKIIDTVLGIQPRMTGGGSGKTPEETVSELCAEMSAAMPSRLDPEQCAEGMFARNDEGQMSSLAVVLLQEMERFNKLLDAITGSLSDLQKAIKGLVVMSGELEAMFTAMLNNQVPELWARASYPSLKPLSSYVRDFHERMAFMHLWLHDGMPKCYPLPSFFFPQGFMTGMLQTHARKYAIPIDTLNIAYEVLGAEGPEEVEEGPQDGVYVS
;
A
#
# COMPACT_ATOMS: atom_id res chain seq x y z
N THR A 1 12.93 12.24 1.47
CA THR A 1 11.86 11.87 0.50
C THR A 1 10.47 12.41 0.90
N ARG A 2 10.06 12.33 2.18
CA ARG A 2 8.76 12.84 2.71
C ARG A 2 8.44 14.31 2.34
N LYS A 3 9.44 15.21 2.34
CA LYS A 3 9.26 16.64 1.98
C LYS A 3 8.91 16.90 0.52
N ILE A 4 9.30 16.03 -0.43
CA ILE A 4 9.05 16.28 -1.86
C ILE A 4 7.57 16.05 -2.15
N ILE A 5 7.00 14.94 -1.68
CA ILE A 5 5.59 14.59 -1.89
C ILE A 5 4.65 15.62 -1.24
N ASP A 6 4.94 16.07 -0.02
CA ASP A 6 4.15 17.13 0.65
C ASP A 6 4.23 18.49 -0.06
N THR A 7 5.39 18.84 -0.63
CA THR A 7 5.56 20.09 -1.38
C THR A 7 4.85 20.02 -2.73
N VAL A 8 4.94 18.88 -3.42
CA VAL A 8 4.37 18.65 -4.75
C VAL A 8 2.84 18.67 -4.73
N LEU A 9 2.22 18.02 -3.75
CA LEU A 9 0.76 17.93 -3.67
C LEU A 9 0.11 19.15 -2.98
N GLY A 10 0.89 19.92 -2.20
CA GLY A 10 0.45 21.17 -1.58
C GLY A 10 0.43 22.38 -2.51
N ILE A 11 1.08 22.29 -3.67
CA ILE A 11 1.21 23.41 -4.63
C ILE A 11 0.04 23.50 -5.62
N GLN A 12 -1.02 22.67 -5.53
CA GLN A 12 -2.18 22.87 -6.41
C GLN A 12 -2.78 24.27 -6.21
N PRO A 13 -2.69 25.18 -7.19
CA PRO A 13 -3.42 26.42 -7.15
C PRO A 13 -4.88 26.02 -7.27
N ARG A 14 -5.71 26.35 -6.29
CA ARG A 14 -7.16 26.44 -6.53
C ARG A 14 -7.29 27.34 -7.75
N MET A 15 -7.79 26.80 -8.87
CA MET A 15 -8.00 27.52 -10.11
C MET A 15 -9.05 28.62 -9.88
N THR A 16 -8.62 29.74 -9.32
CA THR A 16 -9.38 30.97 -9.17
C THR A 16 -8.55 32.10 -9.77
N GLY A 17 -8.82 32.39 -11.05
CA GLY A 17 -8.60 33.70 -11.66
C GLY A 17 -7.18 34.01 -12.17
N GLY A 18 -7.05 33.98 -13.50
CA GLY A 18 -6.31 34.98 -14.30
C GLY A 18 -4.82 35.17 -14.04
N GLY A 19 -3.99 34.55 -14.89
CA GLY A 19 -2.62 35.01 -15.16
C GLY A 19 -1.60 33.87 -15.30
N SER A 20 -1.05 33.70 -16.50
CA SER A 20 0.19 32.94 -16.82
C SER A 20 0.43 31.66 -15.98
N GLY A 21 -0.59 30.83 -15.84
CA GLY A 21 -0.48 29.53 -15.18
C GLY A 21 -0.22 28.43 -16.21
N LYS A 22 0.43 27.34 -15.78
CA LYS A 22 0.54 26.09 -16.54
C LYS A 22 -0.82 25.64 -17.03
N THR A 23 -0.89 25.06 -18.22
CA THR A 23 -2.16 24.50 -18.70
C THR A 23 -2.59 23.32 -17.82
N PRO A 24 -3.89 22.96 -17.79
CA PRO A 24 -4.33 21.75 -17.11
C PRO A 24 -3.59 20.50 -17.58
N GLU A 25 -3.32 20.41 -18.88
CA GLU A 25 -2.56 19.32 -19.51
C GLU A 25 -1.11 19.28 -19.02
N GLU A 26 -0.43 20.41 -18.98
CA GLU A 26 0.94 20.51 -18.45
C GLU A 26 0.99 20.11 -16.97
N THR A 27 0.02 20.58 -16.18
CA THR A 27 -0.07 20.31 -14.74
C THR A 27 -0.27 18.81 -14.47
N VAL A 28 -1.20 18.16 -15.16
CA VAL A 28 -1.45 16.72 -14.98
C VAL A 28 -0.29 15.89 -15.52
N SER A 29 0.30 16.28 -16.66
CA SER A 29 1.45 15.59 -17.23
C SER A 29 2.66 15.59 -16.27
N GLU A 30 2.98 16.74 -15.68
CA GLU A 30 4.02 16.87 -14.66
C GLU A 30 3.71 16.03 -13.42
N LEU A 31 2.48 16.14 -12.89
CA LEU A 31 2.03 15.33 -11.75
C LEU A 31 2.20 13.84 -12.03
N CYS A 32 1.79 13.37 -13.21
CA CYS A 32 1.95 11.98 -13.58
C CYS A 32 3.43 11.57 -13.64
N ALA A 33 4.30 12.44 -14.14
CA ALA A 33 5.74 12.17 -14.27
C ALA A 33 6.41 12.06 -12.90
N GLU A 34 6.10 12.99 -12.01
CA GLU A 34 6.61 13.00 -10.65
C GLU A 34 6.09 11.79 -9.85
N MET A 35 4.79 11.49 -9.95
CA MET A 35 4.22 10.30 -9.31
C MET A 35 4.85 9.02 -9.83
N SER A 36 4.99 8.88 -11.15
CA SER A 36 5.62 7.69 -11.76
C SER A 36 7.07 7.50 -11.29
N ALA A 37 7.83 8.59 -11.17
CA ALA A 37 9.21 8.55 -10.71
C ALA A 37 9.33 8.22 -9.21
N ALA A 38 8.31 8.56 -8.40
CA ALA A 38 8.30 8.31 -6.98
C ALA A 38 7.74 6.92 -6.59
N MET A 39 7.06 6.22 -7.50
CA MET A 39 6.40 4.95 -7.20
C MET A 39 7.40 3.92 -6.61
N PRO A 40 6.98 3.18 -5.56
CA PRO A 40 7.82 2.16 -4.96
C PRO A 40 8.08 1.01 -5.94
N SER A 41 9.17 0.28 -5.71
CA SER A 41 9.46 -0.94 -6.45
C SER A 41 8.41 -2.02 -6.16
N ARG A 42 8.24 -2.91 -7.14
CA ARG A 42 7.40 -4.09 -7.02
C ARG A 42 7.91 -4.99 -5.89
N LEU A 43 6.98 -5.58 -5.14
CA LEU A 43 7.30 -6.55 -4.10
C LEU A 43 7.58 -7.91 -4.75
N ASP A 44 8.80 -8.41 -4.62
CA ASP A 44 9.26 -9.65 -5.25
C ASP A 44 9.56 -10.72 -4.18
N PRO A 45 8.82 -11.85 -4.14
CA PRO A 45 9.07 -12.92 -3.19
C PRO A 45 10.51 -13.46 -3.21
N GLU A 46 11.22 -13.34 -4.33
CA GLU A 46 12.61 -13.81 -4.46
C GLU A 46 13.60 -12.96 -3.66
N GLN A 47 13.23 -11.72 -3.31
CA GLN A 47 14.09 -10.79 -2.56
C GLN A 47 13.84 -10.85 -1.04
N CYS A 48 13.18 -11.91 -0.57
CA CYS A 48 12.80 -12.05 0.82
C CYS A 48 13.97 -12.35 1.76
N ALA A 49 13.77 -12.06 3.05
CA ALA A 49 14.64 -12.51 4.13
C ALA A 49 14.80 -14.05 4.11
N GLU A 50 15.97 -14.53 4.54
CA GLU A 50 16.26 -15.96 4.59
C GLU A 50 15.21 -16.69 5.44
N GLY A 51 14.62 -17.74 4.87
CA GLY A 51 13.62 -18.56 5.56
C GLY A 51 12.21 -17.95 5.66
N MET A 52 11.96 -16.73 5.15
CA MET A 52 10.63 -16.07 5.23
C MET A 52 9.50 -16.95 4.70
N PHE A 53 9.72 -17.54 3.52
CA PHE A 53 8.77 -18.40 2.83
C PHE A 53 9.17 -19.89 2.90
N ALA A 54 10.03 -20.25 3.85
CA ALA A 54 10.39 -21.65 4.06
C ALA A 54 9.17 -22.46 4.51
N ARG A 55 9.17 -23.74 4.13
CA ARG A 55 8.19 -24.73 4.58
C ARG A 55 8.78 -25.49 5.75
N ASN A 56 7.96 -25.74 6.76
CA ASN A 56 8.32 -26.60 7.88
C ASN A 56 8.39 -28.08 7.43
N ASP A 57 8.71 -28.99 8.37
CA ASP A 57 8.83 -30.43 8.13
C ASP A 57 7.54 -31.07 7.58
N GLU A 58 6.39 -30.42 7.80
CA GLU A 58 5.08 -30.83 7.30
C GLU A 58 4.75 -30.25 5.91
N GLY A 59 5.70 -29.54 5.29
CA GLY A 59 5.55 -28.88 4.00
C GLY A 59 4.69 -27.62 4.05
N GLN A 60 4.37 -27.10 5.23
CA GLN A 60 3.52 -25.93 5.43
C GLN A 60 4.34 -24.65 5.61
N MET A 61 3.87 -23.57 5.01
CA MET A 61 4.41 -22.23 5.25
C MET A 61 3.71 -21.59 6.46
N SER A 62 4.43 -20.70 7.16
CA SER A 62 3.84 -19.86 8.21
C SER A 62 2.59 -19.14 7.68
N SER A 63 1.49 -19.15 8.44
CA SER A 63 0.24 -18.49 8.05
C SER A 63 0.43 -17.00 7.81
N LEU A 64 1.30 -16.33 8.57
CA LEU A 64 1.61 -14.92 8.38
C LEU A 64 2.43 -14.68 7.10
N ALA A 65 3.30 -15.61 6.71
CA ALA A 65 4.03 -15.52 5.45
C ALA A 65 3.09 -15.72 4.23
N VAL A 66 2.08 -16.58 4.36
CA VAL A 66 1.00 -16.71 3.35
C VAL A 66 0.20 -15.41 3.24
N VAL A 67 -0.12 -14.76 4.36
CA VAL A 67 -0.77 -13.44 4.36
C VAL A 67 0.09 -12.41 3.62
N LEU A 68 1.39 -12.34 3.91
CA LEU A 68 2.31 -11.43 3.21
C LEU A 68 2.29 -11.65 1.69
N LEU A 69 2.36 -12.90 1.21
CA LEU A 69 2.30 -13.18 -0.23
C LEU A 69 1.00 -12.68 -0.88
N GLN A 70 -0.14 -12.88 -0.22
CA GLN A 70 -1.45 -12.44 -0.72
C GLN A 70 -1.57 -10.92 -0.72
N GLU A 71 -1.04 -10.26 0.31
CA GLU A 71 -0.99 -8.80 0.41
C GLU A 71 -0.09 -8.22 -0.69
N MET A 72 1.11 -8.78 -0.88
CA MET A 72 2.04 -8.40 -1.95
C MET A 72 1.39 -8.48 -3.34
N GLU A 73 0.64 -9.54 -3.62
CA GLU A 73 -0.07 -9.70 -4.89
C GLU A 73 -1.08 -8.56 -5.12
N ARG A 74 -1.87 -8.20 -4.10
CA ARG A 74 -2.85 -7.10 -4.16
C ARG A 74 -2.16 -5.75 -4.36
N PHE A 75 -1.11 -5.49 -3.60
CA PHE A 75 -0.33 -4.26 -3.72
C PHE A 75 0.35 -4.13 -5.08
N ASN A 76 0.93 -5.20 -5.61
CA ASN A 76 1.52 -5.22 -6.93
C ASN A 76 0.46 -4.98 -8.03
N LYS A 77 -0.72 -5.59 -7.91
CA LYS A 77 -1.83 -5.33 -8.85
C LYS A 77 -2.26 -3.85 -8.84
N LEU A 78 -2.32 -3.24 -7.67
CA LEU A 78 -2.61 -1.80 -7.55
C LEU A 78 -1.47 -0.95 -8.13
N LEU A 79 -0.22 -1.31 -7.86
CA LEU A 79 0.96 -0.64 -8.41
C LEU A 79 0.97 -0.68 -9.94
N ASP A 80 0.66 -1.83 -10.54
CA ASP A 80 0.57 -2.02 -11.99
C ASP A 80 -0.56 -1.14 -12.58
N ALA A 81 -1.71 -1.08 -11.91
CA ALA A 81 -2.82 -0.21 -12.31
C ALA A 81 -2.44 1.27 -12.26
N ILE A 82 -1.75 1.71 -11.20
CA ILE A 82 -1.28 3.10 -11.04
C ILE A 82 -0.24 3.42 -12.11
N THR A 83 0.85 2.66 -12.18
CA THR A 83 1.97 2.95 -13.09
C THR A 83 1.57 2.87 -14.57
N GLY A 84 0.78 1.85 -14.95
CA GLY A 84 0.27 1.69 -16.31
C GLY A 84 -0.62 2.86 -16.74
N SER A 85 -1.61 3.21 -15.91
CA SER A 85 -2.54 4.30 -16.22
C SER A 85 -1.87 5.68 -16.21
N LEU A 86 -0.87 5.92 -15.34
CA LEU A 86 -0.07 7.15 -15.36
C LEU A 86 0.71 7.30 -16.67
N SER A 87 1.36 6.22 -17.13
CA SER A 87 2.07 6.20 -18.41
C SER A 87 1.13 6.46 -19.59
N ASP A 88 -0.04 5.82 -19.58
CA ASP A 88 -1.00 5.94 -20.68
C ASP A 88 -1.65 7.32 -20.72
N LEU A 89 -1.95 7.92 -19.56
CA LEU A 89 -2.44 9.29 -19.49
C LEU A 89 -1.41 10.29 -20.04
N GLN A 90 -0.13 10.14 -19.70
CA GLN A 90 0.92 11.00 -20.29
C GLN A 90 1.01 10.87 -21.81
N LYS A 91 0.92 9.65 -22.34
CA LYS A 91 0.93 9.41 -23.79
C LYS A 91 -0.31 10.00 -24.45
N ALA A 92 -1.48 9.88 -23.81
CA ALA A 92 -2.74 10.43 -24.31
C ALA A 92 -2.72 11.97 -24.36
N ILE A 93 -2.20 12.63 -23.32
CA ILE A 93 -2.00 14.10 -23.31
C ILE A 93 -1.10 14.54 -24.47
N LYS A 94 -0.07 13.74 -24.83
CA LYS A 94 0.83 14.01 -25.96
C LYS A 94 0.25 13.61 -27.32
N GLY A 95 -0.98 13.08 -27.37
CA GLY A 95 -1.61 12.59 -28.59
C GLY A 95 -1.01 11.29 -29.16
N LEU A 96 -0.22 10.56 -28.37
CA LEU A 96 0.41 9.29 -28.78
C LEU A 96 -0.51 8.07 -28.56
N VAL A 97 -1.47 8.21 -27.65
CA VAL A 97 -2.51 7.21 -27.36
C VAL A 97 -3.86 7.92 -27.42
N VAL A 98 -4.92 7.19 -27.79
CA VAL A 98 -6.28 7.75 -27.81
C VAL A 98 -6.73 8.02 -26.38
N MET A 99 -7.19 9.24 -26.11
CA MET A 99 -7.82 9.59 -24.85
C MET A 99 -9.14 8.82 -24.72
N SER A 100 -9.14 7.74 -23.93
CA SER A 100 -10.34 6.97 -23.63
C SER A 100 -11.17 7.65 -22.55
N GLY A 101 -12.46 7.31 -22.44
CA GLY A 101 -13.30 7.87 -21.37
C GLY A 101 -12.78 7.57 -19.96
N GLU A 102 -12.08 6.45 -19.75
CA GLU A 102 -11.43 6.15 -18.47
C GLU A 102 -10.23 7.09 -18.20
N LEU A 103 -9.45 7.43 -19.23
CA LEU A 103 -8.33 8.38 -19.11
C LEU A 103 -8.82 9.83 -18.93
N GLU A 104 -9.92 10.22 -19.58
CA GLU A 104 -10.54 11.55 -19.37
C GLU A 104 -11.07 11.70 -17.94
N ALA A 105 -11.72 10.65 -17.41
CA ALA A 105 -12.19 10.63 -16.04
C ALA A 105 -11.02 10.70 -15.04
N MET A 106 -9.94 9.96 -15.30
CA MET A 106 -8.71 10.01 -14.52
C MET A 106 -8.07 11.39 -14.53
N PHE A 107 -7.95 12.03 -15.70
CA PHE A 107 -7.44 13.39 -15.86
C PHE A 107 -8.22 14.39 -15.00
N THR A 108 -9.55 14.33 -15.09
CA THR A 108 -10.45 15.21 -14.31
C THR A 108 -10.33 14.95 -12.80
N ALA A 109 -10.25 13.67 -12.38
CA ALA A 109 -10.07 13.31 -10.99
C ALA A 109 -8.75 13.87 -10.43
N MET A 110 -7.65 13.77 -11.20
CA MET A 110 -6.35 14.29 -10.79
C MET A 110 -6.32 15.81 -10.62
N LEU A 111 -6.94 16.55 -11.56
CA LEU A 111 -7.11 18.00 -11.42
C LEU A 111 -7.87 18.38 -10.15
N ASN A 112 -8.83 17.55 -9.75
CA ASN A 112 -9.65 17.78 -8.56
C ASN A 112 -9.08 17.14 -7.27
N ASN A 113 -7.83 16.64 -7.28
CA ASN A 113 -7.20 15.95 -6.14
C ASN A 113 -8.01 14.74 -5.64
N GLN A 114 -8.68 14.04 -6.55
CA GLN A 114 -9.47 12.84 -6.29
C GLN A 114 -8.74 11.59 -6.81
N VAL A 115 -8.91 10.48 -6.11
CA VAL A 115 -8.36 9.19 -6.55
C VAL A 115 -9.14 8.72 -7.78
N PRO A 116 -8.47 8.42 -8.90
CA PRO A 116 -9.14 7.88 -10.09
C PRO A 116 -9.86 6.55 -9.80
N GLU A 117 -11.04 6.37 -10.42
CA GLU A 117 -11.85 5.15 -10.26
C GLU A 117 -11.08 3.88 -10.69
N LEU A 118 -10.23 4.00 -11.71
CA LEU A 118 -9.33 2.93 -12.15
C LEU A 118 -8.47 2.37 -11.01
N TRP A 119 -8.03 3.24 -10.10
CA TRP A 119 -7.22 2.86 -8.96
C TRP A 119 -8.12 2.36 -7.83
N ALA A 120 -9.22 3.06 -7.55
CA ALA A 120 -10.18 2.69 -6.51
C ALA A 120 -10.68 1.23 -6.67
N ARG A 121 -10.96 0.80 -7.91
CA ARG A 121 -11.39 -0.57 -8.22
C ARG A 121 -10.35 -1.65 -7.87
N ALA A 122 -9.06 -1.29 -7.88
CA ALA A 122 -7.96 -2.17 -7.54
C ALA A 122 -7.38 -1.89 -6.16
N SER A 123 -8.00 -1.00 -5.37
CA SER A 123 -7.45 -0.49 -4.11
C SER A 123 -8.20 -0.97 -2.88
N TYR A 124 -7.60 -0.69 -1.72
CA TYR A 124 -8.23 -0.80 -0.41
C TYR A 124 -9.22 0.37 -0.20
N PRO A 125 -10.28 0.19 0.61
CA PRO A 125 -11.25 1.25 0.88
C PRO A 125 -10.56 2.50 1.45
N SER A 126 -10.74 3.64 0.79
CA SER A 126 -10.18 4.92 1.22
C SER A 126 -11.05 6.08 0.78
N LEU A 127 -11.19 7.09 1.65
CA LEU A 127 -11.83 8.38 1.37
C LEU A 127 -10.80 9.52 1.33
N LYS A 128 -9.51 9.19 1.29
CA LYS A 128 -8.43 10.17 1.27
C LYS A 128 -8.40 10.88 -0.10
N PRO A 129 -8.10 12.20 -0.13
CA PRO A 129 -7.79 12.87 -1.40
C PRO A 129 -6.54 12.25 -2.03
N LEU A 130 -6.38 12.40 -3.34
CA LEU A 130 -5.29 11.81 -4.14
C LEU A 130 -3.92 11.97 -3.47
N SER A 131 -3.61 13.19 -3.06
CA SER A 131 -2.40 13.53 -2.33
C SER A 131 -2.11 12.65 -1.12
N SER A 132 -3.09 12.53 -0.22
CA SER A 132 -2.96 11.74 1.01
C SER A 132 -3.05 10.24 0.73
N TYR A 133 -3.79 9.85 -0.30
CA TYR A 133 -3.88 8.46 -0.77
C TYR A 133 -2.53 7.95 -1.28
N VAL A 134 -1.83 8.75 -2.09
CA VAL A 134 -0.51 8.38 -2.62
C VAL A 134 0.51 8.24 -1.49
N ARG A 135 0.53 9.16 -0.52
CA ARG A 135 1.40 9.04 0.66
C ARG A 135 1.11 7.77 1.45
N ASP A 136 -0.15 7.50 1.72
CA ASP A 136 -0.60 6.29 2.42
C ASP A 136 -0.21 5.00 1.67
N PHE A 137 -0.35 4.99 0.34
CA PHE A 137 0.13 3.87 -0.49
C PHE A 137 1.63 3.63 -0.35
N HIS A 138 2.45 4.70 -0.31
CA HIS A 138 3.89 4.57 -0.11
C HIS A 138 4.24 4.04 1.29
N GLU A 139 3.54 4.50 2.33
CA GLU A 139 3.75 4.03 3.70
C GLU A 139 3.40 2.54 3.84
N ARG A 140 2.31 2.11 3.21
CA ARG A 140 1.91 0.69 3.14
C ARG A 140 2.94 -0.17 2.41
N MET A 141 3.35 0.28 1.21
CA MET A 141 4.37 -0.42 0.43
C MET A 141 5.69 -0.51 1.18
N ALA A 142 6.10 0.57 1.87
CA ALA A 142 7.30 0.57 2.69
C ALA A 142 7.21 -0.45 3.84
N PHE A 143 6.06 -0.58 4.49
CA PHE A 143 5.84 -1.62 5.49
C PHE A 143 5.92 -3.03 4.90
N MET A 144 5.32 -3.28 3.73
CA MET A 144 5.40 -4.60 3.08
C MET A 144 6.83 -4.94 2.65
N HIS A 145 7.59 -3.96 2.17
CA HIS A 145 9.02 -4.12 1.87
C HIS A 145 9.84 -4.43 3.13
N LEU A 146 9.59 -3.71 4.23
CA LEU A 146 10.23 -3.99 5.52
C LEU A 146 9.97 -5.43 5.96
N TRP A 147 8.70 -5.85 5.94
CA TRP A 147 8.34 -7.22 6.30
C TRP A 147 9.05 -8.22 5.37
N LEU A 148 9.01 -8.00 4.05
CA LEU A 148 9.63 -8.88 3.07
C LEU A 148 11.15 -9.06 3.29
N HIS A 149 11.89 -7.97 3.50
CA HIS A 149 13.35 -7.98 3.54
C HIS A 149 13.94 -8.22 4.94
N ASP A 150 13.29 -7.74 6.00
CA ASP A 150 13.86 -7.76 7.35
C ASP A 150 13.30 -8.90 8.21
N GLY A 151 12.30 -9.64 7.72
CA GLY A 151 11.68 -10.71 8.47
C GLY A 151 10.37 -10.28 9.15
N MET A 152 9.90 -11.10 10.09
CA MET A 152 8.64 -10.83 10.79
C MET A 152 8.71 -9.52 11.61
N PRO A 153 7.81 -8.55 11.36
CA PRO A 153 7.72 -7.34 12.15
C PRO A 153 7.41 -7.63 13.61
N LYS A 154 7.97 -6.80 14.50
CA LYS A 154 7.66 -6.86 15.93
C LYS A 154 6.28 -6.27 16.24
N CYS A 155 5.89 -5.25 15.47
CA CYS A 155 4.60 -4.60 15.56
C CYS A 155 4.04 -4.39 14.14
N TYR A 156 2.76 -4.70 13.98
CA TYR A 156 2.06 -4.65 12.71
C TYR A 156 1.12 -3.44 12.69
N PRO A 157 1.39 -2.41 11.85
CA PRO A 157 0.44 -1.33 11.63
C PRO A 157 -0.78 -1.90 10.90
N LEU A 158 -1.85 -2.15 11.64
CA LEU A 158 -3.05 -2.82 11.12
C LEU A 158 -3.68 -2.02 9.96
N PRO A 159 -3.68 -0.67 9.99
CA PRO A 159 -4.15 0.11 8.86
C PRO A 159 -3.37 -0.14 7.59
N SER A 160 -2.12 -0.63 7.63
CA SER A 160 -1.28 -0.80 6.44
C SER A 160 -1.69 -1.97 5.55
N PHE A 161 -2.49 -2.90 6.07
CA PHE A 161 -2.96 -4.04 5.31
C PHE A 161 -4.05 -3.66 4.32
N PHE A 162 -4.02 -4.32 3.18
CA PHE A 162 -5.08 -4.34 2.18
C PHE A 162 -6.29 -5.12 2.69
N PHE A 163 -6.06 -6.27 3.35
CA PHE A 163 -7.12 -7.09 3.97
C PHE A 163 -6.81 -7.46 5.43
N PRO A 164 -7.08 -6.55 6.39
CA PRO A 164 -6.77 -6.75 7.81
C PRO A 164 -7.41 -8.02 8.42
N GLN A 165 -8.61 -8.41 7.97
CA GLN A 165 -9.27 -9.62 8.46
C GLN A 165 -8.49 -10.90 8.10
N GLY A 166 -7.84 -10.92 6.93
CA GLY A 166 -6.97 -12.02 6.51
C GLY A 166 -5.76 -12.15 7.43
N PHE A 167 -5.17 -11.02 7.82
CA PHE A 167 -4.11 -10.98 8.83
C PHE A 167 -4.57 -11.52 10.18
N MET A 168 -5.72 -11.08 10.70
CA MET A 168 -6.25 -11.58 11.98
C MET A 168 -6.50 -13.09 11.94
N THR A 169 -7.01 -13.61 10.83
CA THR A 169 -7.18 -15.05 10.62
C THR A 169 -5.83 -15.76 10.57
N GLY A 170 -4.84 -15.19 9.87
CA GLY A 170 -3.47 -15.72 9.81
C GLY A 170 -2.80 -15.80 11.17
N MET A 171 -3.00 -14.79 12.03
CA MET A 171 -2.53 -14.79 13.42
C MET A 171 -3.18 -15.93 14.22
N LEU A 172 -4.51 -16.08 14.14
CA LEU A 172 -5.23 -17.16 14.81
C LEU A 172 -4.75 -18.54 14.34
N GLN A 173 -4.51 -18.71 13.03
CA GLN A 173 -3.95 -19.96 12.49
C GLN A 173 -2.54 -20.25 13.01
N THR A 174 -1.67 -19.24 13.10
CA THR A 174 -0.34 -19.40 13.69
C THR A 174 -0.42 -19.90 15.12
N HIS A 175 -1.31 -19.31 15.93
CA HIS A 175 -1.54 -19.73 17.32
C HIS A 175 -2.14 -21.14 17.40
N ALA A 176 -3.18 -21.43 16.59
CA ALA A 176 -3.83 -22.73 16.51
C ALA A 176 -2.83 -23.86 16.21
N ARG A 177 -1.94 -23.63 15.24
CA ARG A 177 -0.89 -24.60 14.85
C ARG A 177 0.16 -24.78 15.96
N LYS A 178 0.62 -23.68 16.58
CA LYS A 178 1.61 -23.73 17.67
C LYS A 178 1.13 -24.59 18.84
N TYR A 179 -0.15 -24.53 19.17
CA TYR A 179 -0.74 -25.25 20.31
C TYR A 179 -1.56 -26.49 19.92
N ALA A 180 -1.60 -26.86 18.64
CA ALA A 180 -2.40 -27.97 18.11
C ALA A 180 -3.87 -27.92 18.56
N ILE A 181 -4.47 -26.74 18.56
CA ILE A 181 -5.88 -26.50 18.92
C ILE A 181 -6.71 -26.09 17.70
N PRO A 182 -7.99 -26.50 17.60
CA PRO A 182 -8.85 -26.08 16.50
C PRO A 182 -9.01 -24.55 16.46
N ILE A 183 -8.96 -23.96 15.26
CA ILE A 183 -9.12 -22.49 15.13
C ILE A 183 -10.49 -22.00 15.59
N ASP A 184 -11.53 -22.81 15.44
CA ASP A 184 -12.92 -22.44 15.79
C ASP A 184 -13.16 -22.28 17.29
N THR A 185 -12.23 -22.72 18.14
CA THR A 185 -12.30 -22.52 19.59
C THR A 185 -11.56 -21.26 20.05
N LEU A 186 -10.87 -20.58 19.14
CA LEU A 186 -10.09 -19.38 19.46
C LEU A 186 -10.92 -18.11 19.33
N ASN A 187 -10.68 -17.18 20.25
CA ASN A 187 -11.17 -15.81 20.17
C ASN A 187 -9.99 -14.84 20.34
N ILE A 188 -10.11 -13.67 19.74
CA ILE A 188 -9.11 -12.61 19.88
C ILE A 188 -9.37 -11.87 21.19
N ALA A 189 -8.36 -11.85 22.07
CA ALA A 189 -8.29 -10.94 23.20
C ALA A 189 -7.27 -9.85 22.90
N TYR A 190 -7.43 -8.67 23.51
CA TYR A 190 -6.50 -7.55 23.34
C TYR A 190 -6.20 -6.89 24.69
N GLU A 191 -4.99 -6.35 24.78
CA GLU A 191 -4.53 -5.52 25.89
C GLU A 191 -3.81 -4.30 25.30
N VAL A 192 -4.10 -3.13 25.86
CA VAL A 192 -3.47 -1.87 25.41
C VAL A 192 -2.18 -1.69 26.20
N LEU A 193 -1.06 -1.62 25.49
CA LEU A 193 0.25 -1.38 26.09
C LEU A 193 0.50 0.12 26.26
N GLY A 194 1.39 0.47 27.19
CA GLY A 194 1.85 1.86 27.39
C GLY A 194 2.93 2.32 26.42
N ALA A 195 3.30 1.48 25.44
CA ALA A 195 4.26 1.84 24.40
C ALA A 195 3.61 2.79 23.39
N GLU A 196 4.29 3.88 23.05
CA GLU A 196 3.74 4.92 22.15
C GLU A 196 4.01 4.61 20.66
N GLY A 197 4.94 3.70 20.37
CA GLY A 197 5.32 3.37 19.00
C GLY A 197 6.06 2.03 18.85
N PRO A 198 6.18 1.52 17.61
CA PRO A 198 6.86 0.26 17.30
C PRO A 198 8.36 0.28 17.68
N GLU A 199 8.97 1.46 17.78
CA GLU A 199 10.36 1.65 18.21
C GLU A 199 10.61 1.29 19.69
N GLU A 200 9.58 1.32 20.53
CA GLU A 200 9.68 0.97 21.95
C GLU A 200 9.51 -0.56 22.18
N VAL A 201 9.21 -1.30 21.11
CA VAL A 201 9.00 -2.75 21.14
C VAL A 201 10.33 -3.46 20.81
N GLU A 202 11.04 -3.89 21.85
CA GLU A 202 12.32 -4.58 21.70
C GLU A 202 12.17 -6.03 21.20
N GLU A 203 11.15 -6.75 21.67
CA GLU A 203 10.90 -8.16 21.34
C GLU A 203 9.43 -8.38 20.95
N GLY A 204 9.17 -9.42 20.15
CA GLY A 204 7.80 -9.84 19.83
C GLY A 204 7.12 -10.54 21.01
N PRO A 205 5.77 -10.60 21.04
CA PRO A 205 5.07 -11.26 22.13
C PRO A 205 5.31 -12.78 22.07
N GLN A 206 5.22 -13.45 23.22
CA GLN A 206 5.28 -14.91 23.28
C GLN A 206 4.14 -15.56 22.46
N ASP A 207 2.95 -14.97 22.54
CA ASP A 207 1.75 -15.36 21.80
C ASP A 207 1.01 -14.14 21.25
N GLY A 208 0.52 -14.24 20.02
CA GLY A 208 -0.17 -13.15 19.33
C GLY A 208 0.79 -12.25 18.56
N VAL A 209 0.39 -10.99 18.40
CA VAL A 209 1.14 -9.95 17.66
C VAL A 209 0.90 -8.60 18.33
N TYR A 210 1.88 -7.70 18.24
CA TYR A 210 1.63 -6.29 18.55
C TYR A 210 1.09 -5.57 17.32
N VAL A 211 0.22 -4.61 17.56
CA VAL A 211 -0.60 -3.96 16.55
C VAL A 211 -0.62 -2.46 16.83
N SER A 212 -0.48 -1.63 15.78
CA SER A 212 -0.58 -0.16 15.82
C SER A 212 -1.59 0.37 14.81
#